data_AF-A0A6M3M1C4-F1
#
_entry.id   AF-A0A6M3M1C4-F1
#
_cell.length_a   1.000
_cell.length_b   1.000
_cell.length_c   1.000
_cell.angle_alpha   90.00
_cell.angle_beta   90.00
_cell.angle_gamma   90.00
#
_symmetry.space_group_name_H-M   'P 1'
#
loop_
_entity.id
_entity.type
_entity.pdbx_description
1 polymer ?
#
loop_
_entity_poly.entity_id
_entity_poly.type
_entity_poly.pdbx_seq_one_letter_code
_entity_poly.pdbx_strand_id
1 'polypeptide(L)'
;MPYIDKQLEVFGAWGFKYRTCAFTWLKTNPKSGTPFFGVGYYTKSNVELCLLGVKGRMKPVSNKVSQVVISPRREHSRKPDEIRDKIIELYGDVPRIELFAREETRGWDAIGHDIDGRNIKNILKEEQEYAKS
;
A
#
# COMPACT_ATOMS: atom_id res chain seq x y z
N MET A 1 -11.11 9.64 3.24
CA MET A 1 -10.58 8.28 3.06
C MET A 1 -11.56 7.29 3.66
N PRO A 2 -12.17 6.40 2.88
CA PRO A 2 -13.20 5.52 3.41
C PRO A 2 -12.56 4.32 4.15
N TYR A 3 -13.23 3.83 5.20
CA TYR A 3 -12.99 2.54 5.87
C TYR A 3 -11.72 2.38 6.73
N ILE A 4 -11.29 3.42 7.47
CA ILE A 4 -10.15 3.28 8.41
C ILE A 4 -10.41 2.21 9.46
N ASP A 5 -11.62 2.15 10.01
CA ASP A 5 -12.08 1.12 10.94
C ASP A 5 -11.84 -0.29 10.38
N LYS A 6 -12.24 -0.55 9.13
CA LYS A 6 -12.04 -1.84 8.47
C LYS A 6 -10.58 -2.15 8.17
N GLN A 7 -9.78 -1.15 7.84
CA GLN A 7 -8.33 -1.33 7.65
C GLN A 7 -7.65 -1.78 8.96
N LEU A 8 -8.08 -1.23 10.09
CA LEU A 8 -7.58 -1.64 11.41
C LEU A 8 -8.07 -3.03 11.81
N GLU A 9 -9.31 -3.41 11.45
CA GLU A 9 -9.80 -4.79 11.60
C GLU A 9 -8.93 -5.79 10.83
N VAL A 10 -8.53 -5.47 9.59
CA VAL A 10 -7.63 -6.32 8.79
C VAL A 10 -6.27 -6.48 9.45
N PHE A 11 -5.70 -5.41 10.01
CA PHE A 11 -4.45 -5.50 10.78
C PHE A 11 -4.60 -6.48 11.95
N GLY A 12 -5.68 -6.34 12.72
CA GLY A 12 -5.99 -7.24 13.83
C GLY A 12 -6.12 -8.70 13.38
N ALA A 13 -6.89 -8.95 12.32
CA ALA A 13 -7.12 -10.29 11.77
C ALA A 13 -5.83 -10.98 11.31
N TRP A 14 -4.87 -10.22 10.76
CA TRP A 14 -3.58 -10.76 10.29
C TRP A 14 -2.50 -10.77 11.39
N GLY A 15 -2.82 -10.30 12.59
CA GLY A 15 -1.93 -10.26 13.75
C GLY A 15 -0.94 -9.09 13.74
N PHE A 16 -1.19 -8.05 12.95
CA PHE A 16 -0.44 -6.80 12.95
C PHE A 16 -1.01 -5.83 13.98
N LYS A 17 -0.13 -5.13 14.69
CA LYS A 17 -0.51 -3.99 15.53
C LYS A 17 -0.30 -2.71 14.74
N TYR A 18 -1.34 -1.88 14.62
CA TYR A 18 -1.20 -0.54 14.05
C TYR A 18 -0.14 0.26 14.81
N ARG A 19 0.72 0.97 14.07
CA ARG A 19 1.77 1.83 14.63
C ARG A 19 1.57 3.29 14.30
N THR A 20 1.43 3.61 13.02
CA THR A 20 1.32 4.98 12.54
C THR A 20 0.84 5.00 11.09
N CYS A 21 0.55 6.18 10.55
CA CYS A 21 0.56 6.40 9.12
C CYS A 21 2.02 6.40 8.63
N ALA A 22 2.43 5.40 7.86
CA ALA A 22 3.78 5.37 7.28
C ALA A 22 3.96 6.47 6.26
N PHE A 23 2.97 6.66 5.37
CA PHE A 23 3.03 7.66 4.32
C PHE A 23 1.69 8.35 4.08
N THR A 24 1.71 9.66 3.92
CA THR A 24 0.59 10.47 3.45
C THR A 24 0.93 10.95 2.05
N TRP A 25 0.29 10.34 1.04
CA TRP A 25 0.44 10.75 -0.35
C TRP A 25 -0.45 11.96 -0.64
N LEU A 26 0.15 13.14 -0.75
CA LEU A 26 -0.48 14.34 -1.28
C LEU A 26 -0.42 14.30 -2.80
N LYS A 27 -1.60 14.13 -3.41
CA LYS A 27 -1.74 14.08 -4.86
C LYS A 27 -1.62 15.48 -5.42
N THR A 28 -0.79 15.62 -6.46
CA THR A 28 -0.70 16.87 -7.22
C THR A 28 -1.24 16.71 -8.64
N ASN A 29 -1.60 17.83 -9.25
CA ASN A 29 -1.93 17.90 -10.67
C ASN A 29 -0.64 17.73 -11.50
N PRO A 30 -0.57 16.81 -12.47
CA PRO A 30 0.65 16.52 -13.21
C PRO A 30 1.30 17.73 -13.89
N LYS A 31 0.50 18.69 -14.37
CA LYS A 31 0.99 19.86 -15.10
C LYS A 31 1.37 21.03 -14.21
N SER A 32 0.58 21.31 -13.16
CA SER A 32 0.75 22.51 -12.33
C SER A 32 1.47 22.25 -11.01
N GLY A 33 1.61 21.00 -10.58
CA GLY A 33 2.18 20.66 -9.27
C GLY A 33 1.31 21.07 -8.06
N THR A 34 0.18 21.73 -8.29
CA THR A 34 -0.75 22.14 -7.24
C THR A 34 -1.51 20.93 -6.68
N PRO A 35 -2.00 20.98 -5.42
CA PRO A 35 -2.80 19.90 -4.86
C PRO A 35 -4.00 19.53 -5.76
N PHE A 36 -4.16 18.22 -5.98
CA PHE A 36 -5.32 17.68 -6.69
C PHE A 36 -6.52 17.66 -5.75
N PHE A 37 -7.67 18.10 -6.23
CA PHE A 37 -8.92 18.12 -5.46
C PHE A 37 -9.84 16.99 -5.88
N GLY A 38 -9.86 15.92 -5.09
CA GLY A 38 -10.73 14.77 -5.30
C GLY A 38 -12.14 14.94 -4.77
N VAL A 39 -12.94 13.88 -4.90
CA VAL A 39 -14.32 13.82 -4.38
C VAL A 39 -14.32 13.82 -2.84
N GLY A 40 -15.36 14.41 -2.26
CA GLY A 40 -15.58 14.37 -0.81
C GLY A 40 -16.70 15.31 -0.39
N TYR A 41 -17.50 14.85 0.59
CA TYR A 41 -18.67 15.56 1.09
C TYR A 41 -18.30 16.63 2.13
N TYR A 42 -17.55 16.25 3.16
CA TYR A 42 -17.12 17.16 4.23
C TYR A 42 -15.88 17.98 3.84
N THR A 43 -14.90 17.34 3.21
CA THR A 43 -13.68 17.99 2.69
C THR A 43 -13.28 17.32 1.38
N LYS A 44 -12.56 18.05 0.52
CA LYS A 44 -12.04 17.49 -0.74
C LYS A 44 -10.91 16.50 -0.44
N SER A 45 -10.97 15.32 -1.06
CA SER A 45 -9.96 14.28 -0.85
C SER A 45 -8.73 14.56 -1.70
N ASN A 46 -7.69 15.12 -1.07
CA ASN A 46 -6.44 15.46 -1.75
C ASN A 46 -5.33 14.45 -1.44
N VAL A 47 -5.52 13.62 -0.40
CA VAL A 47 -4.51 12.70 0.12
C VAL A 47 -5.00 11.25 0.16
N GLU A 48 -4.06 10.31 0.04
CA GLU A 48 -4.21 8.90 0.41
C GLU A 48 -3.26 8.55 1.55
N LEU A 49 -3.71 7.77 2.53
CA LEU A 49 -2.87 7.31 3.63
C LEU A 49 -2.38 5.88 3.38
N CYS A 50 -1.14 5.61 3.77
CA CYS A 50 -0.53 4.30 3.85
C CYS A 50 -0.29 3.99 5.33
N LEU A 51 -1.05 3.05 5.89
CA LEU A 51 -0.97 2.68 7.30
C LEU A 51 0.17 1.68 7.52
N LEU A 52 0.87 1.80 8.65
CA LEU A 52 1.92 0.88 9.07
C LEU A 52 1.42 -0.02 10.20
N GLY A 53 1.41 -1.33 9.94
CA GLY A 53 1.20 -2.36 10.94
C GLY A 53 2.50 -3.12 11.20
N VAL A 54 2.75 -3.54 12.44
CA VAL A 54 3.91 -4.36 12.81
C VAL A 54 3.45 -5.60 13.58
N LYS A 55 3.92 -6.76 13.14
CA LYS A 55 3.80 -8.05 13.84
C LYS A 55 5.18 -8.44 14.39
N GLY A 56 5.25 -8.86 15.66
CA GLY A 56 6.52 -9.15 16.32
C GLY A 56 7.37 -7.89 16.55
N ARG A 57 8.68 -7.98 16.27
CA ARG A 57 9.65 -6.90 16.49
C ARG A 57 10.33 -6.53 15.16
N MET A 58 9.87 -5.42 14.57
CA MET A 58 10.50 -4.77 13.44
C MET A 58 10.91 -3.36 13.87
N LYS A 59 12.14 -2.94 13.57
CA LYS A 59 12.63 -1.59 13.86
C LYS A 59 13.09 -0.92 12.57
N PRO A 60 12.82 0.37 12.38
CA PRO A 60 13.35 1.09 11.24
C PRO A 60 14.88 1.19 11.34
N VAL A 61 15.55 1.15 10.20
CA VAL A 61 17.01 1.37 10.06
C VAL A 61 17.33 2.84 9.76
N SER A 62 16.34 3.61 9.31
CA SER A 62 16.43 5.06 9.08
C SER A 62 15.35 5.81 9.85
N ASN A 63 15.71 6.96 10.41
CA ASN A 63 14.78 7.93 11.00
C ASN A 63 14.60 9.18 10.13
N LYS A 64 15.11 9.16 8.88
CA LYS A 64 15.09 10.30 7.95
C LYS A 64 13.96 10.24 6.94
N VAL A 65 13.29 9.09 6.83
CA VAL A 65 12.21 8.88 5.86
C VAL A 65 11.03 9.77 6.19
N SER A 66 10.76 10.75 5.31
CA SER A 66 9.58 11.62 5.45
C SER A 66 8.29 10.85 5.21
N GLN A 67 7.31 11.05 6.11
CA GLN A 67 5.95 10.55 5.96
C GLN A 67 5.23 11.22 4.77
N VAL A 68 5.59 12.44 4.40
CA VAL A 68 4.90 13.16 3.32
C VAL A 68 5.48 12.74 1.97
N VAL A 69 4.58 12.36 1.07
CA VAL A 69 4.87 11.94 -0.30
C VAL A 69 4.10 12.87 -1.22
N ILE A 70 4.81 13.75 -1.94
CA ILE A 70 4.18 14.72 -2.86
C ILE A 70 4.47 14.27 -4.27
N SER A 71 3.45 13.73 -4.94
CA SER A 71 3.64 13.21 -6.30
C SER A 71 2.36 13.29 -7.12
N PRO A 72 2.48 13.44 -8.45
CA PRO A 72 1.33 13.65 -9.31
C PRO A 72 0.43 12.41 -9.32
N ARG A 73 -0.88 12.66 -9.40
CA ARG A 73 -1.85 11.59 -9.66
C ARG A 73 -1.54 10.95 -11.01
N ARG A 74 -1.51 9.61 -11.04
CA ARG A 74 -1.29 8.80 -12.24
C ARG A 74 -2.61 8.18 -12.72
N GLU A 75 -2.52 7.23 -13.66
CA GLU A 75 -3.63 6.38 -14.11
C GLU A 75 -4.40 5.76 -12.93
N HIS A 76 -5.65 5.35 -13.18
CA HIS A 76 -6.57 4.93 -12.14
C HIS A 76 -5.94 4.01 -11.11
N SER A 77 -5.97 4.46 -9.84
CA SER A 77 -5.49 3.76 -8.65
C SER A 77 -3.97 3.49 -8.54
N ARG A 78 -3.13 3.95 -9.49
CA ARG A 78 -1.68 3.66 -9.48
C ARG A 78 -1.02 4.50 -8.39
N LYS A 79 -0.37 3.81 -7.44
CA LYS A 79 0.35 4.41 -6.32
C LYS A 79 1.71 4.95 -6.80
N PRO A 80 2.30 5.92 -6.11
CA PRO A 80 3.61 6.44 -6.51
C PRO A 80 4.72 5.43 -6.20
N ASP A 81 5.57 5.17 -7.20
CA ASP A 81 6.63 4.15 -7.11
C ASP A 81 7.62 4.43 -5.97
N GLU A 82 7.83 5.70 -5.63
CA GLU A 82 8.72 6.17 -4.56
C GLU A 82 8.38 5.61 -3.17
N ILE A 83 7.16 5.09 -2.98
CA ILE A 83 6.78 4.39 -1.74
C ILE A 83 7.65 3.16 -1.52
N ARG A 84 7.98 2.42 -2.59
CA ARG A 84 8.84 1.24 -2.49
C ARG A 84 10.24 1.62 -2.03
N ASP A 85 10.81 2.67 -2.63
CA ASP A 85 12.14 3.18 -2.26
C ASP A 85 12.16 3.68 -0.82
N LYS A 86 11.12 4.38 -0.37
CA LYS A 86 10.97 4.82 1.02
C LYS A 86 10.83 3.66 2.01
N ILE A 87 10.18 2.57 1.63
CA ILE A 87 10.10 1.35 2.45
C ILE A 87 11.49 0.72 2.59
N ILE A 88 12.25 0.64 1.49
CA ILE A 88 13.63 0.13 1.50
C ILE A 88 14.53 1.04 2.34
N GLU A 89 14.40 2.37 2.24
CA GLU A 89 15.13 3.29 3.11
C GLU A 89 14.76 3.10 4.59
N LEU A 90 13.47 2.87 4.88
CA LEU A 90 12.97 2.75 6.25
C LEU A 90 13.41 1.46 6.94
N TYR A 91 13.43 0.34 6.24
CA TYR A 91 13.67 -0.99 6.83
C TYR A 91 14.91 -1.71 6.29
N GLY A 92 15.58 -1.14 5.29
CA GLY A 92 16.72 -1.75 4.61
C GLY A 92 16.29 -2.76 3.54
N ASP A 93 17.29 -3.41 2.96
CA ASP A 93 17.10 -4.47 1.98
C ASP A 93 16.74 -5.80 2.66
N VAL A 94 15.47 -5.96 2.96
CA VAL A 94 14.88 -7.19 3.54
C VAL A 94 13.93 -7.86 2.54
N PRO A 95 13.54 -9.13 2.72
CA PRO A 95 12.49 -9.74 1.90
C PRO A 95 11.19 -8.93 1.92
N ARG A 96 10.59 -8.71 0.75
CA ARG A 96 9.46 -7.78 0.56
C ARG A 96 8.47 -8.37 -0.43
N ILE A 97 7.18 -8.29 -0.10
CA ILE A 97 6.08 -8.73 -0.96
C ILE A 97 5.07 -7.60 -1.15
N GLU A 98 4.58 -7.42 -2.38
CA GLU A 98 3.49 -6.52 -2.74
C GLU A 98 2.28 -7.33 -3.20
N LEU A 99 1.18 -7.21 -2.46
CA LEU A 99 -0.10 -7.83 -2.80
C LEU A 99 -0.96 -6.86 -3.61
N PHE A 100 -1.73 -7.41 -4.54
CA PHE A 100 -2.52 -6.65 -5.52
C PHE A 100 -1.66 -5.75 -6.42
N ALA A 101 -0.40 -6.15 -6.63
CA ALA A 101 0.52 -5.47 -7.52
C ALA A 101 -0.01 -5.52 -8.97
N ARG A 102 0.35 -4.52 -9.76
CA ARG A 102 -0.01 -4.48 -11.19
C ARG A 102 1.12 -4.78 -12.15
N GLU A 103 2.34 -4.65 -11.65
CA GLU A 103 3.56 -4.86 -12.40
C GLU A 103 4.57 -5.51 -11.46
N GLU A 104 5.44 -6.33 -12.02
CA GLU A 104 6.57 -6.84 -11.28
C GLU A 104 7.55 -5.71 -10.98
N THR A 105 8.14 -5.73 -9.79
CA THR A 105 9.17 -4.77 -9.41
C THR A 105 10.40 -5.52 -8.94
N ARG A 106 11.57 -5.18 -9.49
CA ARG A 106 12.83 -5.84 -9.13
C ARG A 106 13.04 -5.83 -7.62
N GLY A 107 13.32 -7.00 -7.06
CA GLY A 107 13.58 -7.19 -5.63
C GLY A 107 12.33 -7.28 -4.77
N TRP A 108 11.12 -7.19 -5.34
CA TRP A 108 9.85 -7.44 -4.65
C TRP A 108 9.21 -8.69 -5.19
N ASP A 109 8.73 -9.57 -4.30
CA ASP A 109 7.76 -10.58 -4.68
C ASP A 109 6.44 -9.87 -4.98
N ALA A 110 5.91 -10.02 -6.20
CA ALA A 110 4.71 -9.31 -6.63
C ALA A 110 3.58 -10.30 -6.91
N ILE A 111 2.45 -10.13 -6.25
CA ILE A 111 1.25 -10.94 -6.45
C ILE A 111 0.10 -10.03 -6.83
N GLY A 112 -0.51 -10.25 -7.98
CA GLY A 112 -1.72 -9.54 -8.36
C GLY A 112 -2.28 -9.98 -9.70
N HIS A 113 -3.58 -9.77 -9.85
CA HIS A 113 -4.34 -10.18 -11.04
C HIS A 113 -3.75 -9.64 -12.35
N ASP A 114 -3.22 -8.42 -12.34
CA ASP A 114 -2.70 -7.79 -13.57
C ASP A 114 -1.30 -8.32 -13.95
N ILE A 115 -0.69 -9.16 -13.10
CA ILE A 115 0.60 -9.82 -13.37
C ILE A 115 0.39 -11.19 -14.03
N ASP A 116 -0.44 -12.05 -13.43
CA ASP A 116 -0.60 -13.43 -13.87
C ASP A 116 -2.02 -13.80 -14.35
N GLY A 117 -2.93 -12.83 -14.39
CA GLY A 117 -4.33 -13.02 -14.79
C GLY A 117 -5.18 -13.75 -13.75
N ARG A 118 -4.63 -14.14 -12.59
CA ARG A 118 -5.35 -14.94 -11.60
C ARG A 118 -6.03 -14.08 -10.55
N ASN A 119 -7.32 -14.31 -10.38
CA ASN A 119 -8.09 -13.66 -9.33
C ASN A 119 -7.87 -14.37 -8.00
N ILE A 120 -7.41 -13.66 -6.97
CA ILE A 120 -7.14 -14.25 -5.65
C ILE A 120 -8.36 -14.95 -5.04
N LYS A 121 -9.58 -14.51 -5.35
CA LYS A 121 -10.80 -15.19 -4.88
C LYS A 121 -10.99 -16.56 -5.52
N ASN A 122 -10.53 -16.75 -6.75
CA ASN A 122 -10.61 -18.03 -7.45
C ASN A 122 -9.55 -18.97 -6.89
N ILE A 123 -8.30 -18.49 -6.74
CA ILE A 123 -7.21 -19.27 -6.13
C ILE A 123 -7.60 -19.77 -4.74
N LEU A 124 -8.14 -18.90 -3.88
CA LEU A 124 -8.53 -19.30 -2.52
C LEU A 124 -9.65 -20.35 -2.51
N LYS A 125 -10.53 -20.39 -3.51
CA LYS A 125 -11.55 -21.43 -3.63
C LYS A 125 -10.93 -22.76 -4.06
N GLU A 126 -10.06 -22.74 -5.05
CA GLU A 126 -9.34 -23.92 -5.55
C GLU A 126 -8.52 -24.58 -4.43
N GLU A 127 -7.78 -23.80 -3.64
CA GLU A 127 -7.01 -24.29 -2.49
C GLU A 127 -7.90 -24.87 -1.38
N GLN A 128 -9.07 -24.27 -1.12
CA GLN A 128 -10.03 -24.80 -0.14
C GLN A 128 -10.71 -26.09 -0.61
N GLU A 129 -10.87 -26.27 -1.91
CA GLU A 129 -11.38 -27.51 -2.50
C GLU A 129 -10.30 -28.60 -2.47
N TYR A 130 -9.05 -28.27 -2.81
CA TYR A 130 -7.90 -29.16 -2.71
C TYR A 130 -7.63 -29.62 -1.28
N ALA A 131 -7.72 -28.73 -0.28
CA ALA A 131 -7.53 -29.08 1.12
C ALA A 131 -8.64 -29.98 1.70
N LYS A 132 -9.73 -30.20 0.95
CA LYS A 132 -10.85 -31.08 1.33
C LYS A 132 -10.85 -32.42 0.59
N SER A 133 -9.97 -32.60 -0.41
CA SER A 133 -9.72 -33.87 -1.11
C SER A 133 -8.57 -34.62 -0.47
#